data_AF-A0A3T0L3J4-F1
#
_entry.id   AF-A0A3T0L3J4-F1
#
_cell.length_a   1.000
_cell.length_b   1.000
_cell.length_c   1.000
_cell.angle_alpha   90.00
_cell.angle_beta   90.00
_cell.angle_gamma   90.00
#
_symmetry.space_group_name_H-M   'P 1'
#
loop_
_entity.id
_entity.type
_entity.pdbx_description
1 polymer ?
#
loop_
_entity_poly.entity_id
_entity_poly.type
_entity_poly.pdbx_seq_one_letter_code
_entity_poly.pdbx_strand_id
1 'polypeptide(L)'
;MKKFIFTIILGVSLNAGVYTNQLIKCMVKNTTPQNITTLKKWMFFAFAQDSDLKKYAKISLKDKKEVNKEMGKYVTKLLTDKCAAELKNAVKYEGAKSISIAFEYLGRIAGSAITSSPDVKLFFSDLTKYVDMKKLDKILK
;
A
#
# COMPACT_ATOMS: atom_id res chain seq x y z
N MET A 1 11.99 -37.01 33.29
CA MET A 1 12.54 -36.48 32.01
C MET A 1 11.36 -36.01 31.14
N LYS A 2 10.96 -34.74 31.25
CA LYS A 2 9.83 -34.18 30.50
C LYS A 2 10.35 -33.69 29.14
N LYS A 3 9.89 -34.33 28.06
CA LYS A 3 10.21 -33.96 26.67
C LYS A 3 9.56 -32.61 26.35
N PHE A 4 10.35 -31.56 26.20
CA PHE A 4 9.90 -30.29 25.61
C PHE A 4 9.85 -30.47 24.09
N ILE A 5 8.64 -30.48 23.53
CA ILE A 5 8.40 -30.47 22.09
C ILE A 5 8.65 -29.04 21.61
N PHE A 6 9.66 -28.87 20.77
CA PHE A 6 10.00 -27.60 20.12
C PHE A 6 9.15 -27.46 18.85
N THR A 7 8.06 -26.70 18.91
CA THR A 7 7.22 -26.40 17.75
C THR A 7 7.93 -25.40 16.85
N ILE A 8 8.36 -25.84 15.67
CA ILE A 8 8.93 -25.00 14.61
C ILE A 8 7.82 -24.10 14.06
N ILE A 9 7.98 -22.78 14.20
CA ILE A 9 7.14 -21.78 13.53
C ILE A 9 7.62 -21.69 12.09
N LEU A 10 6.84 -22.23 11.15
CA LEU A 10 7.02 -22.02 9.71
C LEU A 10 6.78 -20.55 9.39
N GLY A 11 7.84 -19.80 9.11
CA GLY A 11 7.75 -18.45 8.56
C GLY A 11 7.12 -18.50 7.17
N VAL A 12 5.88 -18.03 7.04
CA VAL A 12 5.21 -17.91 5.74
C VAL A 12 5.81 -16.70 5.02
N SER A 13 6.82 -16.93 4.21
CA SER A 13 7.26 -15.95 3.22
C SER A 13 6.12 -15.75 2.22
N LEU A 14 5.44 -14.61 2.28
CA LEU A 14 4.54 -14.12 1.24
C LEU A 14 5.37 -13.74 0.00
N ASN A 15 6.04 -14.71 -0.61
CA ASN A 15 6.62 -14.53 -1.93
C ASN A 15 5.47 -14.63 -2.93
N ALA A 16 5.13 -13.50 -3.54
CA ALA A 16 4.31 -13.49 -4.74
C ALA A 16 4.90 -14.51 -5.73
N GLY A 17 4.06 -15.40 -6.26
CA GLY A 17 4.48 -16.34 -7.27
C GLY A 17 4.88 -15.62 -8.57
N VAL A 18 5.43 -16.37 -9.53
CA VAL A 18 5.95 -15.83 -10.79
C VAL A 18 4.89 -15.00 -11.52
N TYR A 19 3.63 -15.44 -11.53
CA TYR A 19 2.55 -14.76 -12.25
C TYR A 19 2.04 -13.53 -11.49
N THR A 20 1.93 -13.58 -10.16
CA THR A 20 1.63 -12.38 -9.35
C THR A 20 2.72 -11.32 -9.54
N ASN A 21 3.99 -11.71 -9.62
CA ASN A 21 5.08 -10.78 -9.90
C ASN A 21 4.99 -10.16 -11.30
N GLN A 22 4.56 -10.91 -12.31
CA GLN A 22 4.30 -10.35 -13.65
C GLN A 22 3.15 -9.33 -13.61
N LEU A 23 2.07 -9.65 -12.91
CA LEU A 23 0.95 -8.72 -12.70
C LEU A 23 1.41 -7.44 -12.00
N ILE A 24 2.19 -7.55 -10.92
CA ILE A 24 2.80 -6.39 -10.24
C ILE A 24 3.60 -5.55 -11.24
N LYS A 25 4.53 -6.16 -11.98
CA LYS A 25 5.38 -5.44 -12.94
C LYS A 25 4.55 -4.71 -13.99
N CYS A 26 3.52 -5.36 -14.54
CA CYS A 26 2.63 -4.73 -15.51
C CYS A 26 1.88 -3.53 -14.90
N MET A 27 1.31 -3.71 -13.71
CA MET A 27 0.55 -2.67 -13.01
C MET A 27 1.43 -1.45 -12.74
N VAL A 28 2.65 -1.66 -12.21
CA VAL A 28 3.62 -0.59 -11.95
C VAL A 28 4.01 0.14 -13.23
N LYS A 29 4.35 -0.60 -14.30
CA LYS A 29 4.74 -0.01 -15.59
C LYS A 29 3.65 0.86 -16.21
N ASN A 30 2.38 0.52 -16.01
CA ASN A 30 1.23 1.23 -16.57
C ASN A 30 0.62 2.27 -15.61
N THR A 31 1.23 2.48 -14.44
CA THR A 31 0.80 3.50 -13.48
C THR A 31 1.48 4.83 -13.80
N THR A 32 0.70 5.83 -14.25
CA THR A 32 1.22 7.18 -14.54
C THR A 32 1.28 8.06 -13.28
N PRO A 33 1.98 9.22 -13.31
CA PRO A 33 1.95 10.19 -12.20
C PRO A 33 0.53 10.63 -11.82
N GLN A 34 -0.37 10.79 -12.80
CA GLN A 34 -1.79 11.11 -12.53
C GLN A 34 -2.50 9.96 -11.80
N ASN A 35 -2.19 8.72 -12.15
CA ASN A 35 -2.73 7.56 -11.45
C ASN A 35 -2.19 7.49 -10.01
N ILE A 36 -0.92 7.81 -9.78
CA ILE A 36 -0.35 7.93 -8.43
C ILE A 36 -1.10 9.00 -7.63
N THR A 37 -1.36 10.19 -8.19
CA THR A 37 -2.15 11.22 -7.51
C THR A 37 -3.55 10.72 -7.13
N THR A 38 -4.21 10.00 -8.05
CA THR A 38 -5.52 9.39 -7.78
C THR A 38 -5.44 8.38 -6.63
N LEU A 39 -4.43 7.51 -6.66
CA LEU A 39 -4.21 6.49 -5.62
C LEU A 39 -3.88 7.13 -4.26
N LYS A 40 -3.05 8.18 -4.23
CA LYS A 40 -2.75 8.95 -3.02
C LYS A 40 -4.02 9.55 -2.40
N LYS A 41 -4.87 10.20 -3.22
CA LYS A 41 -6.15 10.78 -2.77
C LYS A 41 -7.06 9.70 -2.20
N TRP A 42 -7.22 8.60 -2.93
CA TRP A 42 -8.05 7.48 -2.52
C TRP A 42 -7.58 6.84 -1.20
N MET A 43 -6.27 6.60 -1.05
CA MET A 43 -5.69 6.07 0.18
C MET A 43 -5.91 6.99 1.39
N PHE A 44 -5.65 8.30 1.23
CA PHE A 44 -5.91 9.27 2.31
C PHE A 44 -7.40 9.24 2.73
N PHE A 45 -8.31 9.21 1.77
CA PHE A 45 -9.75 9.19 2.06
C PHE A 45 -10.17 7.91 2.76
N ALA A 46 -9.59 6.77 2.36
CA ALA A 46 -9.81 5.48 3.00
C ALA A 46 -9.31 5.49 4.46
N PHE A 47 -8.09 5.95 4.72
CA PHE A 47 -7.56 6.07 6.09
C PHE A 47 -8.38 7.04 6.95
N ALA A 48 -8.85 8.14 6.38
CA ALA A 48 -9.74 9.08 7.06
C ALA A 48 -11.14 8.51 7.38
N GLN A 49 -11.48 7.29 6.94
CA GLN A 49 -12.72 6.62 7.36
C GLN A 49 -12.55 5.78 8.64
N ASP A 50 -11.31 5.49 9.05
CA ASP A 50 -11.02 4.82 10.31
C ASP A 50 -11.61 5.61 11.49
N SER A 51 -12.20 4.93 12.47
CA SER A 51 -12.91 5.58 13.58
C SER A 51 -12.01 6.50 14.39
N ASP A 52 -10.73 6.17 14.54
CA ASP A 52 -9.78 6.93 15.34
C ASP A 52 -9.28 8.16 14.57
N LEU A 53 -9.25 8.06 13.24
CA LEU A 53 -8.72 9.09 12.34
C LEU A 53 -9.79 10.06 11.81
N LYS A 54 -11.06 9.63 11.73
CA LYS A 54 -12.14 10.39 11.08
C LYS A 54 -12.35 11.80 11.64
N LYS A 55 -12.01 12.03 12.91
CA LYS A 55 -12.08 13.36 13.55
C LYS A 55 -11.08 14.37 12.98
N TYR A 56 -9.99 13.91 12.36
CA TYR A 56 -8.94 14.77 11.80
C TYR A 56 -9.20 15.19 10.34
N ALA A 57 -10.23 14.65 9.69
CA ALA A 57 -10.52 14.94 8.29
C ALA A 57 -12.03 15.09 8.04
N LYS A 58 -12.44 16.27 7.55
CA LYS A 58 -13.80 16.52 7.06
C LYS A 58 -13.85 16.28 5.55
N ILE A 59 -14.42 15.14 5.15
CA ILE A 59 -14.56 14.75 3.74
C ILE A 59 -16.05 14.61 3.41
N SER A 60 -16.52 15.31 2.38
CA SER A 60 -17.93 15.27 1.98
C SER A 60 -18.32 13.89 1.41
N LEU A 61 -19.61 13.55 1.47
CA LEU A 61 -20.11 12.32 0.84
C LEU A 61 -19.92 12.33 -0.69
N LYS A 62 -19.99 13.52 -1.31
CA LYS A 62 -19.74 13.69 -2.74
C LYS A 62 -18.30 13.31 -3.08
N ASP A 63 -17.33 13.86 -2.37
CA ASP A 63 -15.91 13.61 -2.66
C ASP A 63 -15.54 12.14 -2.41
N LYS A 64 -16.13 11.48 -1.39
CA LYS A 64 -15.97 10.03 -1.15
C LYS A 64 -16.47 9.20 -2.33
N LYS A 65 -17.65 9.53 -2.87
CA LYS A 65 -18.21 8.83 -4.04
C LYS A 65 -17.36 9.07 -5.28
N GLU A 66 -16.93 10.30 -5.51
CA GLU A 66 -16.10 10.66 -6.66
C GLU A 66 -14.75 9.96 -6.62
N VAL A 67 -14.04 9.95 -5.48
CA VAL A 67 -12.74 9.28 -5.39
C VAL A 67 -12.85 7.76 -5.58
N ASN A 68 -13.91 7.12 -5.07
CA ASN A 68 -14.15 5.69 -5.31
C ASN A 68 -14.47 5.40 -6.79
N LYS A 69 -15.22 6.29 -7.46
CA LYS A 69 -15.53 6.16 -8.89
C LYS A 69 -14.28 6.33 -9.74
N GLU A 70 -13.45 7.32 -9.44
CA GLU A 70 -12.15 7.55 -10.10
C GLU A 70 -11.24 6.34 -9.93
N MET A 71 -11.09 5.85 -8.69
CA MET A 71 -10.24 4.71 -8.38
C MET A 71 -10.74 3.43 -9.04
N GLY A 72 -12.05 3.17 -9.00
CA GLY A 72 -12.67 2.03 -9.66
C GLY A 72 -12.40 2.02 -11.17
N LYS A 73 -12.63 3.16 -11.85
CA LYS A 73 -12.31 3.30 -13.28
C LYS A 73 -10.84 3.03 -13.58
N TYR A 74 -9.94 3.54 -12.75
CA TYR A 74 -8.51 3.32 -12.90
C TYR A 74 -8.14 1.83 -12.78
N VAL A 75 -8.59 1.16 -11.70
CA VAL A 75 -8.28 -0.25 -11.45
C VAL A 75 -8.88 -1.13 -12.55
N THR A 76 -10.11 -0.88 -12.97
CA THR A 76 -10.73 -1.60 -14.10
C THR A 76 -9.85 -1.49 -15.33
N LYS A 77 -9.56 -0.26 -15.80
CA LYS A 77 -8.72 -0.04 -16.98
C LYS A 77 -7.34 -0.69 -16.87
N LEU A 78 -6.71 -0.60 -15.71
CA LEU A 78 -5.39 -1.19 -15.49
C LEU A 78 -5.44 -2.72 -15.63
N LEU A 79 -6.43 -3.35 -15.02
CA LEU A 79 -6.55 -4.80 -14.97
C LEU A 79 -7.14 -5.41 -16.26
N THR A 80 -8.06 -4.72 -16.94
CA THR A 80 -8.76 -5.26 -18.12
C THR A 80 -8.16 -4.84 -19.46
N ASP A 81 -7.49 -3.68 -19.52
CA ASP A 81 -7.01 -3.14 -20.79
C ASP A 81 -5.48 -3.21 -20.88
N LYS A 82 -4.79 -2.98 -19.76
CA LYS A 82 -3.31 -2.89 -19.73
C LYS A 82 -2.63 -4.17 -19.27
N CYS A 83 -3.21 -4.88 -18.31
CA CYS A 83 -2.59 -6.04 -17.63
C CYS A 83 -3.47 -7.29 -17.65
N ALA A 84 -4.34 -7.42 -18.66
CA ALA A 84 -5.32 -8.51 -18.72
C ALA A 84 -4.68 -9.90 -18.80
N ALA A 85 -3.60 -10.04 -19.57
CA ALA A 85 -2.90 -11.32 -19.73
C ALA A 85 -2.25 -11.76 -18.41
N GLU A 86 -1.55 -10.85 -17.75
CA GLU A 86 -0.91 -11.07 -16.46
C GLU A 86 -1.93 -11.36 -15.37
N LEU A 87 -3.05 -10.62 -15.34
CA LEU A 87 -4.16 -10.87 -14.42
C LEU A 87 -4.71 -12.27 -14.63
N LYS A 88 -5.03 -12.64 -15.88
CA LYS A 88 -5.58 -13.96 -16.21
C LYS A 88 -4.64 -15.07 -15.76
N ASN A 89 -3.34 -14.92 -16.01
CA ASN A 89 -2.35 -15.91 -15.61
C ASN A 89 -2.19 -15.98 -14.09
N ALA A 90 -2.09 -14.84 -13.42
CA ALA A 90 -1.96 -14.78 -11.96
C ALA A 90 -3.16 -15.42 -11.25
N VAL A 91 -4.38 -15.14 -11.71
CA VAL A 91 -5.59 -15.76 -11.16
C VAL A 91 -5.65 -17.25 -11.49
N LYS A 92 -5.32 -17.65 -12.73
CA LYS A 92 -5.37 -19.05 -13.17
C LYS A 92 -4.40 -19.95 -12.39
N TYR A 93 -3.17 -19.47 -12.17
CA TYR A 93 -2.09 -20.30 -11.62
C TYR A 93 -1.86 -20.08 -10.12
N GLU A 94 -2.24 -18.92 -9.57
CA GLU A 94 -1.93 -18.53 -8.18
C GLU A 94 -3.18 -18.05 -7.40
N GLY A 95 -4.36 -18.05 -8.05
CA GLY A 95 -5.64 -17.74 -7.43
C GLY A 95 -5.94 -16.24 -7.29
N ALA A 96 -7.16 -15.93 -6.84
CA ALA A 96 -7.66 -14.56 -6.73
C ALA A 96 -6.86 -13.68 -5.75
N LYS A 97 -6.14 -14.27 -4.79
CA LYS A 97 -5.26 -13.55 -3.85
C LYS A 97 -4.13 -12.80 -4.56
N SER A 98 -3.75 -13.22 -5.77
CA SER A 98 -2.79 -12.49 -6.61
C SER A 98 -3.20 -11.03 -6.83
N ILE A 99 -4.50 -10.74 -6.95
CA ILE A 99 -5.04 -9.40 -7.14
C ILE A 99 -4.75 -8.52 -5.92
N SER A 100 -5.04 -9.03 -4.71
CA SER A 100 -4.81 -8.26 -3.48
C SER A 100 -3.32 -8.01 -3.25
N ILE A 101 -2.46 -9.00 -3.54
CA ILE A 101 -1.00 -8.84 -3.41
C ILE A 101 -0.49 -7.79 -4.41
N ALA A 102 -0.98 -7.82 -5.66
CA ALA A 102 -0.56 -6.85 -6.66
C ALA A 102 -1.04 -5.42 -6.32
N PHE A 103 -2.25 -5.29 -5.78
CA PHE A 103 -2.78 -4.03 -5.31
C PHE A 103 -2.02 -3.49 -4.08
N GLU A 104 -1.62 -4.35 -3.14
CA GLU A 104 -0.77 -3.96 -2.00
C GLU A 104 0.54 -3.33 -2.50
N TYR A 105 1.15 -3.89 -3.54
CA TYR A 105 2.37 -3.35 -4.12
C TYR A 105 2.18 -1.93 -4.72
N LEU A 106 1.06 -1.68 -5.41
CA LEU A 106 0.70 -0.31 -5.83
C LEU A 106 0.51 0.62 -4.63
N GLY A 107 -0.13 0.15 -3.56
CA GLY A 107 -0.29 0.88 -2.31
C GLY A 107 1.05 1.29 -1.71
N ARG A 108 2.07 0.42 -1.75
CA ARG A 108 3.44 0.73 -1.30
C ARG A 108 4.09 1.83 -2.13
N ILE A 109 3.86 1.86 -3.45
CA ILE A 109 4.38 2.92 -4.32
C ILE A 109 3.71 4.26 -3.98
N ALA A 110 2.39 4.29 -3.83
CA ALA A 110 1.69 5.52 -3.44
C ALA A 110 2.07 5.98 -2.03
N GLY A 111 2.19 5.07 -1.07
CA GLY A 111 2.68 5.36 0.27
C GLY A 111 4.09 5.98 0.23
N SER A 112 5.01 5.36 -0.52
CA SER A 112 6.35 5.91 -0.74
C SER A 112 6.31 7.30 -1.39
N ALA A 113 5.41 7.53 -2.35
CA ALA A 113 5.21 8.84 -2.97
C ALA A 113 4.59 9.88 -2.03
N ILE A 114 3.83 9.48 -1.01
CA ILE A 114 3.33 10.37 0.06
C ILE A 114 4.49 10.75 0.97
N THR A 115 5.19 9.77 1.52
CA THR A 115 6.28 10.00 2.49
C THR A 115 7.50 10.67 1.86
N SER A 116 7.64 10.56 0.53
CA SER A 116 8.71 11.24 -0.21
C SER A 116 8.42 12.70 -0.53
N SER A 117 7.18 13.17 -0.34
CA SER A 117 6.79 14.54 -0.65
C SER A 117 7.44 15.55 0.30
N PRO A 118 7.78 16.77 -0.17
CA PRO A 118 8.43 17.78 0.66
C PRO A 118 7.65 18.09 1.95
N ASP A 119 6.33 18.30 1.84
CA ASP A 119 5.50 18.68 2.99
C ASP A 119 5.44 17.58 4.07
N VAL A 120 5.35 16.32 3.66
CA VAL A 120 5.34 15.17 4.60
C VAL A 120 6.73 14.98 5.23
N LYS A 121 7.81 15.16 4.46
CA LYS A 121 9.17 15.13 5.01
C LYS A 121 9.39 16.22 6.05
N LEU A 122 8.91 17.43 5.79
CA LEU A 122 8.98 18.54 6.74
C LEU A 122 8.23 18.19 8.03
N PHE A 123 6.99 17.68 7.91
CA PHE A 123 6.23 17.21 9.07
C PHE A 123 6.97 16.11 9.87
N PHE A 124 7.59 15.14 9.19
CA PHE A 124 8.39 14.11 9.87
C PHE A 124 9.65 14.67 10.53
N SER A 125 10.29 15.68 9.94
CA SER A 125 11.47 16.31 10.55
C SER A 125 11.13 17.01 11.87
N ASP A 126 9.90 17.53 12.01
CA ASP A 126 9.45 18.18 13.24
C ASP A 126 9.36 17.20 14.42
N LEU A 127 9.25 15.89 14.18
CA LEU A 127 9.27 14.87 15.24
C LEU A 127 10.53 14.98 16.09
N THR A 128 11.67 15.32 15.49
CA THR A 128 12.97 15.40 16.18
C THR A 128 12.97 16.42 17.33
N LYS A 129 12.10 17.44 17.28
CA LYS A 129 11.92 18.43 18.35
C LYS A 129 11.35 17.82 19.64
N TYR A 130 10.70 16.66 19.52
CA TYR A 130 10.00 15.98 20.61
C TYR A 130 10.67 14.68 21.04
N VAL A 131 11.75 14.27 20.36
CA VAL A 131 12.49 13.06 20.68
C VAL A 131 13.62 13.39 21.66
N ASP A 132 13.75 12.59 22.73
CA ASP A 132 14.88 12.69 23.66
C ASP A 132 16.15 12.13 23.02
N MET A 133 16.81 12.99 22.25
CA MET A 133 18.05 12.64 21.55
C MET A 133 19.16 12.24 22.52
N LYS A 134 19.19 12.78 23.75
CA LYS A 134 20.19 12.41 24.75
C LYS A 134 20.03 10.96 25.19
N LYS A 135 18.80 10.49 25.36
CA LYS A 135 18.53 9.06 25.66
C LYS A 135 18.87 8.15 24.48
N LEU A 136 18.53 8.55 23.25
CA LEU A 136 18.91 7.78 22.05
C LEU A 136 20.42 7.69 21.90
N ASP A 137 21.13 8.80 22.03
CA ASP A 137 22.60 8.87 21.93
C ASP A 137 23.30 7.99 22.98
N LYS A 138 22.69 7.82 24.16
CA LYS A 138 23.23 6.94 25.21
C LYS A 138 23.11 5.45 24.87
N ILE A 139 22.14 5.06 24.03
CA ILE A 139 21.94 3.68 23.59
C ILE A 139 22.79 3.35 22.35
N LEU A 140 23.05 4.34 21.50
CA LEU A 140 23.77 4.15 20.22
C LEU A 140 25.30 4.21 20.34
N LYS A 141 25.84 4.55 21.52
CA LYS A 141 27.27 4.51 21.85
C LYS A 141 27.62 3.20 22.53
#